data_AF-A2DA71-F1
#
_entry.id   AF-A2DA71-F1
#
_cell.length_a   1.000
_cell.length_b   1.000
_cell.length_c   1.000
_cell.angle_alpha   90.00
_cell.angle_beta   90.00
_cell.angle_gamma   90.00
#
_symmetry.space_group_name_H-M   'P 1'
#
loop_
_entity.id
_entity.type
_entity.pdbx_description
1 polymer ?
#
loop_
_entity_poly.entity_id
_entity_poly.type
_entity_poly.pdbx_seq_one_letter_code
_entity_poly.pdbx_strand_id
1 'polypeptide(L)'
;MQNYENGRVTILSEYVCIDNCINCENNLTCLECDSNHVLYEGKCEHINDDRLIYNAAGYNTYSSELRPGLYDIECFGAQGGDYWIGPLSTYQGGPGSYAHAKIKVTNRSLPYVVEVGEKGNDNLYNPDGCRPDGGFPILTSEGYKASGGGGSSRVVLDERLYIVAAGGSGGFIDSGGAFGGGNNTCFYRNTTNYDVYETSDTIYMSNDRFGGNGTSKLIGSNIKYGSGGGGGYRGGKGSWEDGNPFSVGVSGTSFISYDESIIFSEIKNGQKVSHLGNGKVTIRSEYICIDNCSNCENSETCLECDSSHVLYEDKCEFRTCPNGHIVRNKECIPCSDGLLVQNDQCVKECDEGYFLDLTNRRCNQCSENCKKCENENTCSKCDSNSFLKDHKCVESCGDGYYQNNDTNNCTACSVTNCLSCPTNEGTCDICSEEFVLYNNSCSSNQCPNSYFSDSNKVCQSCGHNCNKCSSRSKCDECISIDMFADSKGNCTYYRTPSYDSLLNLQPLSREIRRRKKS
;
A
#
# COMPACT_ATOMS: atom_id res chain seq x y z
N MET A 1 27.34 9.02 42.00
CA MET A 1 28.77 9.38 41.91
C MET A 1 29.45 8.40 40.96
N GLN A 2 30.51 8.83 40.27
CA GLN A 2 31.17 8.05 39.21
C GLN A 2 32.00 6.88 39.76
N ASN A 3 32.10 5.79 38.98
CA ASN A 3 33.40 5.29 38.52
C ASN A 3 33.22 4.43 37.25
N TYR A 4 34.20 4.50 36.35
CA TYR A 4 34.30 3.70 35.13
C TYR A 4 34.94 2.34 35.42
N GLU A 5 34.52 1.27 34.72
CA GLU A 5 35.35 0.50 33.78
C GLU A 5 34.62 -0.75 33.25
N ASN A 6 35.02 -1.20 32.05
CA ASN A 6 34.57 -2.38 31.31
C ASN A 6 33.13 -2.34 30.73
N GLY A 7 33.07 -2.42 29.39
CA GLY A 7 31.84 -2.31 28.63
C GLY A 7 30.91 -3.52 28.78
N ARG A 8 29.79 -3.30 29.47
CA ARG A 8 28.49 -3.94 29.20
C ARG A 8 27.41 -2.86 29.28
N VAL A 9 26.48 -2.88 28.34
CA VAL A 9 25.23 -2.10 28.48
C VAL A 9 24.41 -2.82 29.54
N THR A 10 24.44 -2.30 30.77
CA THR A 10 23.51 -2.73 31.82
C THR A 10 22.15 -2.13 31.50
N ILE A 11 21.24 -2.96 30.99
CA ILE A 11 19.83 -2.60 30.86
C ILE A 11 19.28 -2.44 32.29
N LEU A 12 19.00 -1.20 32.68
CA LEU A 12 18.28 -0.89 33.92
C LEU A 12 16.77 -1.05 33.67
N SER A 13 16.32 -2.31 33.68
CA SER A 13 14.91 -2.66 33.87
C SER A 13 14.86 -3.89 34.79
N GLU A 14 15.01 -3.68 36.10
CA GLU A 14 14.97 -4.76 37.12
C GLU A 14 13.55 -5.31 37.35
N TYR A 15 12.60 -4.93 36.50
CA TYR A 15 11.17 -5.15 36.67
C TYR A 15 10.63 -5.82 35.40
N VAL A 16 10.05 -7.00 35.57
CA VAL A 16 9.12 -7.56 34.58
C VAL A 16 7.79 -6.84 34.77
N CYS A 17 7.18 -6.35 33.70
CA CYS A 17 5.86 -5.74 33.77
C CYS A 17 4.81 -6.76 34.27
N ILE A 18 3.76 -6.26 34.90
CA ILE A 18 2.60 -7.09 35.28
C ILE A 18 1.96 -7.74 34.05
N ASP A 19 1.23 -8.84 34.25
CA ASP A 19 0.59 -9.56 33.15
C ASP A 19 -0.27 -8.64 32.27
N ASN A 20 -0.23 -8.89 30.96
CA ASN A 20 -0.95 -8.14 29.92
C ASN A 20 -0.48 -6.68 29.71
N CYS A 21 0.64 -6.29 30.31
CA CYS A 21 1.26 -4.98 30.14
C CYS A 21 2.45 -5.03 29.17
N ILE A 22 2.39 -4.23 28.09
CA ILE A 22 3.45 -4.10 27.09
C ILE A 22 4.56 -3.14 27.57
N ASN A 23 4.20 -2.08 28.31
CA ASN A 23 5.12 -1.04 28.75
C ASN A 23 4.78 -0.59 30.18
N CYS A 24 5.75 -0.54 31.09
CA CYS A 24 5.53 -0.26 32.51
C CYS A 24 6.58 0.67 33.11
N GLU A 25 6.18 1.47 34.10
CA GLU A 25 7.09 2.32 34.89
C GLU A 25 7.86 1.50 35.93
N ASN A 26 7.21 0.46 36.48
CA ASN A 26 7.74 -0.46 37.48
C ASN A 26 6.93 -1.78 37.46
N ASN A 27 7.26 -2.74 38.33
CA ASN A 27 6.58 -4.05 38.41
C ASN A 27 5.15 -4.04 39.00
N LEU A 28 4.55 -2.87 39.20
CA LEU A 28 3.18 -2.66 39.72
C LEU A 28 2.37 -1.65 38.90
N THR A 29 3.02 -0.82 38.07
CA THR A 29 2.41 0.30 37.33
C THR A 29 2.67 0.14 35.83
N CYS A 30 1.62 -0.26 35.12
CA CYS A 30 1.59 -0.29 33.67
C CYS A 30 1.34 1.11 33.07
N LEU A 31 1.84 1.32 31.86
CA LEU A 31 1.67 2.51 31.01
C LEU A 31 0.97 2.18 29.69
N GLU A 32 1.08 0.94 29.21
CA GLU A 32 0.50 0.47 27.94
C GLU A 32 0.14 -1.02 28.05
N CYS A 33 -1.13 -1.36 27.78
CA CYS A 33 -1.63 -2.73 27.85
C CYS A 33 -1.61 -3.42 26.47
N ASP A 34 -1.74 -4.74 26.46
CA ASP A 34 -1.98 -5.48 25.21
C ASP A 34 -3.37 -5.21 24.62
N SER A 35 -3.59 -5.67 23.39
CA SER A 35 -4.80 -5.39 22.59
C SER A 35 -6.12 -5.86 23.22
N ASN A 36 -6.08 -6.67 24.28
CA ASN A 36 -7.25 -7.27 24.91
C ASN A 36 -7.53 -6.72 26.32
N HIS A 37 -6.72 -5.75 26.78
CA HIS A 37 -6.78 -5.20 28.12
C HIS A 37 -6.75 -3.66 28.13
N VAL A 38 -7.50 -3.04 29.03
CA VAL A 38 -7.50 -1.59 29.22
C VAL A 38 -6.71 -1.17 30.45
N LEU A 39 -6.03 -0.04 30.36
CA LEU A 39 -5.26 0.54 31.46
C LEU A 39 -6.19 1.22 32.48
N TYR A 40 -6.36 0.61 33.64
CA TYR A 40 -7.12 1.12 34.78
C TYR A 40 -6.21 1.21 36.03
N GLU A 41 -6.06 2.41 36.58
CA GLU A 41 -5.23 2.70 37.78
C GLU A 41 -3.82 2.06 37.75
N GLY A 42 -3.17 2.08 36.58
CA GLY A 42 -1.84 1.50 36.38
C GLY A 42 -1.84 -0.04 36.23
N LYS A 43 -2.97 -0.67 35.93
CA LYS A 43 -3.10 -2.12 35.69
C LYS A 43 -3.87 -2.41 34.41
N CYS A 44 -3.59 -3.57 33.82
CA CYS A 44 -4.28 -4.06 32.63
C CYS A 44 -5.45 -4.96 33.04
N GLU A 45 -6.67 -4.44 32.91
CA GLU A 45 -7.89 -5.20 33.20
C GLU A 45 -8.47 -5.81 31.91
N HIS A 46 -8.87 -7.09 32.00
CA HIS A 46 -9.41 -7.83 30.86
C HIS A 46 -10.72 -7.20 30.41
N ILE A 47 -10.81 -6.89 29.12
CA ILE A 47 -11.99 -6.31 28.52
C ILE A 47 -13.12 -7.35 28.56
N ASN A 48 -14.18 -7.08 29.35
CA ASN A 48 -15.44 -7.85 29.33
C ASN A 48 -16.48 -7.24 28.36
N ASP A 49 -16.09 -6.18 27.65
CA ASP A 49 -16.91 -5.39 26.73
C ASP A 49 -16.02 -4.96 25.56
N ASP A 50 -15.96 -5.74 24.48
CA ASP A 50 -15.07 -5.60 23.30
C ASP A 50 -15.12 -4.21 22.61
N ARG A 51 -16.00 -3.34 23.09
CA ARG A 51 -16.22 -1.96 22.68
C ARG A 51 -15.33 -0.95 23.43
N LEU A 52 -14.76 -1.31 24.58
CA LEU A 52 -14.03 -0.37 25.43
C LEU A 52 -12.61 -0.13 24.91
N ILE A 53 -12.32 1.10 24.48
CA ILE A 53 -11.02 1.48 23.88
C ILE A 53 -10.13 2.22 24.88
N TYR A 54 -10.73 3.06 25.73
CA TYR A 54 -9.99 3.81 26.74
C TYR A 54 -10.89 4.08 27.96
N ASN A 55 -10.33 3.98 29.17
CA ASN A 55 -11.02 4.25 30.43
C ASN A 55 -10.02 4.56 31.55
N ALA A 56 -9.70 5.83 31.76
CA ALA A 56 -8.76 6.25 32.81
C ALA A 56 -9.29 7.40 33.67
N ALA A 57 -8.79 7.46 34.91
CA ALA A 57 -9.02 8.52 35.87
C ALA A 57 -7.69 8.92 36.54
N GLY A 58 -7.59 10.17 37.01
CA GLY A 58 -6.32 10.73 37.49
C GLY A 58 -5.40 11.16 36.34
N TYR A 59 -4.37 11.96 36.63
CA TYR A 59 -3.51 12.53 35.60
C TYR A 59 -2.81 11.45 34.78
N ASN A 60 -3.25 11.35 33.53
CA ASN A 60 -2.72 10.45 32.53
C ASN A 60 -2.72 11.19 31.18
N THR A 61 -1.75 10.85 30.34
CA THR A 61 -1.72 11.25 28.94
C THR A 61 -1.53 10.01 28.09
N TYR A 62 -2.39 9.80 27.11
CA TYR A 62 -2.38 8.62 26.25
C TYR A 62 -2.66 9.02 24.80
N SER A 63 -2.07 8.33 23.84
CA SER A 63 -2.23 8.60 22.41
C SER A 63 -2.31 7.32 21.59
N SER A 64 -3.25 7.26 20.64
CA SER A 64 -3.43 6.12 19.73
C SER A 64 -4.26 6.58 18.51
N GLU A 65 -4.86 5.67 17.75
CA GLU A 65 -5.70 5.98 16.57
C GLU A 65 -7.07 5.30 16.65
N LEU A 66 -8.12 6.00 16.18
CA LEU A 66 -9.46 5.44 15.97
C LEU A 66 -9.60 5.03 14.49
N ARG A 67 -9.89 3.75 14.23
CA ARG A 67 -10.24 3.26 12.88
C ARG A 67 -11.55 3.91 12.37
N PRO A 68 -11.91 3.76 11.08
CA PRO A 68 -13.27 4.04 10.62
C PRO A 68 -14.32 3.29 11.45
N GLY A 69 -15.37 3.97 11.89
CA GLY A 69 -16.31 3.45 12.89
C GLY A 69 -17.20 4.53 13.51
N LEU A 70 -17.95 4.18 14.55
CA LEU A 70 -18.73 5.10 15.38
C LEU A 70 -18.29 4.94 16.83
N TYR A 71 -17.98 6.06 17.50
CA TYR A 71 -17.44 6.08 18.85
C TYR A 71 -18.24 6.98 19.78
N ASP A 72 -18.39 6.55 21.03
CA ASP A 72 -18.99 7.29 22.14
C ASP A 72 -17.86 7.73 23.10
N ILE A 73 -17.78 9.04 23.37
CA ILE A 73 -16.69 9.65 24.16
C ILE A 73 -17.27 10.47 25.30
N GLU A 74 -17.02 10.03 26.54
CA GLU A 74 -17.42 10.69 27.78
C GLU A 74 -16.21 11.32 28.47
N CYS A 75 -16.32 12.59 28.86
CA CYS A 75 -15.29 13.34 29.59
C CYS A 75 -15.89 13.95 30.87
N PHE A 76 -15.23 13.75 32.01
CA PHE A 76 -15.52 14.39 33.28
C PHE A 76 -14.32 15.22 33.71
N GLY A 77 -14.51 16.53 33.91
CA GLY A 77 -13.47 17.41 34.45
C GLY A 77 -13.20 17.11 35.92
N ALA A 78 -12.04 17.49 36.44
CA ALA A 78 -11.69 17.21 37.82
C ALA A 78 -12.34 18.19 38.81
N GLN A 79 -12.53 17.72 40.04
CA GLN A 79 -12.94 18.57 41.14
C GLN A 79 -11.81 19.53 41.54
N GLY A 80 -12.16 20.75 41.97
CA GLY A 80 -11.24 21.59 42.74
C GLY A 80 -10.79 20.92 44.04
N GLY A 81 -9.70 21.40 44.61
CA GLY A 81 -9.22 20.98 45.91
C GLY A 81 -10.15 21.43 47.03
N ASP A 82 -10.25 20.62 48.07
CA ASP A 82 -11.07 20.85 49.23
C ASP A 82 -10.34 21.74 50.26
N TYR A 83 -11.07 22.60 50.96
CA TYR A 83 -10.51 23.44 52.02
C TYR A 83 -10.86 22.87 53.40
N TRP A 84 -9.86 22.30 54.07
CA TRP A 84 -9.97 21.65 55.36
C TRP A 84 -9.74 22.62 56.52
N ILE A 85 -10.64 22.59 57.51
CA ILE A 85 -10.46 23.20 58.83
C ILE A 85 -10.14 22.07 59.81
N GLY A 86 -8.90 21.59 59.72
CA GLY A 86 -8.46 20.38 60.43
C GLY A 86 -9.13 19.10 59.89
N PRO A 87 -9.04 17.98 60.63
CA PRO A 87 -9.36 16.65 60.09
C PRO A 87 -10.86 16.30 60.03
N LEU A 88 -11.77 17.19 60.43
CA LEU A 88 -13.21 16.90 60.60
C LEU A 88 -14.16 17.88 59.91
N SER A 89 -13.66 18.94 59.29
CA SER A 89 -14.48 19.96 58.63
C SER A 89 -13.83 20.36 57.30
N THR A 90 -14.63 20.41 56.25
CA THR A 90 -14.15 20.70 54.90
C THR A 90 -15.19 21.48 54.08
N TYR A 91 -14.72 22.45 53.30
CA TYR A 91 -15.48 23.09 52.23
C TYR A 91 -15.01 22.51 50.90
N GLN A 92 -15.88 21.74 50.26
CA GLN A 92 -15.50 21.01 49.05
C GLN A 92 -15.10 21.95 47.91
N GLY A 93 -14.06 21.57 47.18
CA GLY A 93 -13.74 22.18 45.89
C GLY A 93 -14.86 21.95 44.88
N GLY A 94 -14.95 22.82 43.88
CA GLY A 94 -16.04 22.78 42.91
C GLY A 94 -16.05 21.46 42.14
N PRO A 95 -17.19 20.75 42.03
CA PRO A 95 -17.32 19.58 41.16
C PRO A 95 -16.97 19.92 39.71
N GLY A 96 -16.29 19.03 39.01
CA GLY A 96 -16.02 19.16 37.57
C GLY A 96 -17.29 18.99 36.73
N SER A 97 -17.23 19.40 35.46
CA SER A 97 -18.33 19.25 34.50
C SER A 97 -18.30 17.91 33.75
N TYR A 98 -19.32 17.67 32.93
CA TYR A 98 -19.45 16.54 32.02
C TYR A 98 -19.59 17.04 30.57
N ALA A 99 -18.86 16.40 29.64
CA ALA A 99 -18.96 16.59 28.20
C ALA A 99 -19.02 15.23 27.50
N HIS A 100 -19.90 15.09 26.51
CA HIS A 100 -20.16 13.84 25.82
C HIS A 100 -20.38 14.09 24.34
N ALA A 101 -19.80 13.25 23.48
CA ALA A 101 -20.10 13.28 22.05
C ALA A 101 -20.07 11.88 21.45
N LYS A 102 -20.79 11.72 20.33
CA LYS A 102 -20.66 10.58 19.44
C LYS A 102 -20.03 11.04 18.13
N ILE A 103 -18.93 10.39 17.74
CA ILE A 103 -18.13 10.76 16.57
C ILE A 103 -18.10 9.64 15.53
N LYS A 104 -18.29 10.03 14.27
CA LYS A 104 -18.27 9.15 13.10
C LYS A 104 -16.94 9.31 12.37
N VAL A 105 -16.05 8.32 12.50
CA VAL A 105 -14.76 8.31 11.81
C VAL A 105 -14.90 7.62 10.46
N THR A 106 -14.38 8.25 9.40
CA THR A 106 -14.44 7.76 8.01
C THR A 106 -13.14 8.08 7.27
N ASN A 107 -12.97 7.51 6.06
CA ASN A 107 -11.84 7.68 5.14
C ASN A 107 -10.49 7.11 5.61
N ARG A 108 -10.06 7.45 6.83
CA ARG A 108 -8.77 7.04 7.41
C ARG A 108 -8.88 6.86 8.92
N SER A 109 -7.89 6.20 9.52
CA SER A 109 -7.69 6.24 10.97
C SER A 109 -7.45 7.68 11.44
N LEU A 110 -8.01 8.03 12.60
CA LEU A 110 -7.96 9.36 13.19
C LEU A 110 -7.12 9.32 14.47
N PRO A 111 -5.93 9.98 14.51
CA PRO A 111 -5.09 9.99 15.70
C PRO A 111 -5.77 10.79 16.82
N TYR A 112 -5.66 10.29 18.05
CA TYR A 112 -6.21 10.94 19.24
C TYR A 112 -5.20 11.02 20.38
N VAL A 113 -5.36 12.04 21.22
CA VAL A 113 -4.66 12.21 22.49
C VAL A 113 -5.69 12.49 23.59
N VAL A 114 -5.57 11.79 24.70
CA VAL A 114 -6.35 12.02 25.92
C VAL A 114 -5.47 12.71 26.95
N GLU A 115 -5.96 13.79 27.56
CA GLU A 115 -5.42 14.35 28.81
C GLU A 115 -6.52 14.25 29.88
N VAL A 116 -6.23 13.59 31.00
CA VAL A 116 -7.18 13.44 32.12
C VAL A 116 -6.82 14.41 33.26
N GLY A 117 -7.82 15.11 33.80
CA GLY A 117 -7.65 16.07 34.89
C GLY A 117 -7.37 15.43 36.25
N GLU A 118 -6.49 16.04 37.02
CA GLU A 118 -6.22 15.76 38.43
C GLU A 118 -7.07 16.67 39.32
N LYS A 119 -7.47 16.16 40.50
CA LYS A 119 -8.10 16.99 41.53
C LYS A 119 -7.17 18.16 41.87
N GLY A 120 -7.74 19.33 42.16
CA GLY A 120 -6.97 20.44 42.71
C GLY A 120 -6.35 20.10 44.07
N ASN A 121 -5.23 20.75 44.41
CA ASN A 121 -4.54 20.56 45.69
C ASN A 121 -5.46 20.94 46.86
N ASP A 122 -5.52 20.13 47.91
CA ASP A 122 -6.18 20.57 49.16
C ASP A 122 -5.24 21.51 49.94
N ASN A 123 -5.78 22.31 50.85
CA ASN A 123 -4.98 23.26 51.64
C ASN A 123 -4.10 22.59 52.72
N LEU A 124 -4.49 21.42 53.22
CA LEU A 124 -3.79 20.66 54.28
C LEU A 124 -3.31 19.27 53.84
N TYR A 125 -3.76 18.78 52.70
CA TYR A 125 -3.52 17.43 52.20
C TYR A 125 -3.21 17.50 50.69
N ASN A 126 -2.61 16.45 50.14
CA ASN A 126 -2.35 16.31 48.69
C ASN A 126 -1.77 17.58 48.00
N PRO A 127 -0.49 17.92 48.23
CA PRO A 127 0.16 19.09 47.60
C PRO A 127 0.49 18.88 46.11
N ASP A 128 0.26 17.67 45.58
CA ASP A 128 0.47 17.30 44.19
C ASP A 128 -0.89 17.13 43.50
N GLY A 129 -1.16 17.92 42.47
CA GLY A 129 -2.47 18.04 41.85
C GLY A 129 -2.55 19.27 40.95
N CYS A 130 -3.78 19.69 40.61
CA CYS A 130 -4.07 20.76 39.65
C CYS A 130 -3.61 20.48 38.20
N ARG A 131 -3.13 19.28 37.85
CA ARG A 131 -2.77 18.95 36.45
C ARG A 131 -4.00 18.65 35.58
N PRO A 132 -3.93 18.82 34.25
CA PRO A 132 -2.84 19.43 33.49
C PRO A 132 -2.84 20.96 33.52
N ASP A 133 -3.95 21.59 33.92
CA ASP A 133 -4.20 23.02 33.71
C ASP A 133 -5.10 23.71 34.76
N GLY A 134 -5.27 23.12 35.94
CA GLY A 134 -5.85 23.80 37.10
C GLY A 134 -4.89 24.83 37.70
N GLY A 135 -5.43 25.91 38.24
CA GLY A 135 -4.65 26.95 38.91
C GLY A 135 -4.19 26.53 40.30
N PHE A 136 -2.96 26.87 40.66
CA PHE A 136 -2.41 26.56 41.98
C PHE A 136 -3.04 27.43 43.10
N PRO A 137 -3.17 26.91 44.33
CA PRO A 137 -3.50 27.73 45.48
C PRO A 137 -2.34 28.67 45.86
N ILE A 138 -2.66 29.75 46.59
CA ILE A 138 -1.62 30.60 47.17
C ILE A 138 -0.79 29.83 48.21
N LEU A 139 0.52 29.79 47.96
CA LEU A 139 1.53 29.28 48.88
C LEU A 139 2.09 30.44 49.74
N THR A 140 2.14 30.23 51.05
CA THR A 140 2.74 31.17 52.02
C THR A 140 3.89 30.49 52.77
N SER A 141 4.66 31.26 53.55
CA SER A 141 5.67 30.72 54.48
C SER A 141 5.10 29.79 55.56
N GLU A 142 3.77 29.77 55.72
CA GLU A 142 3.03 28.88 56.63
C GLU A 142 2.23 27.80 55.87
N GLY A 143 2.62 27.46 54.64
CA GLY A 143 1.94 26.50 53.78
C GLY A 143 0.80 27.10 52.94
N TYR A 144 -0.03 26.23 52.35
CA TYR A 144 -1.17 26.64 51.54
C TYR A 144 -2.30 27.21 52.41
N LYS A 145 -2.86 28.35 52.01
CA LYS A 145 -3.95 29.03 52.74
C LYS A 145 -5.29 29.03 52.00
N ALA A 146 -5.35 28.28 50.91
CA ALA A 146 -6.52 28.01 50.08
C ALA A 146 -6.25 26.73 49.27
N SER A 147 -7.21 26.30 48.44
CA SER A 147 -7.10 25.06 47.65
C SER A 147 -6.97 25.35 46.15
N GLY A 148 -6.43 24.40 45.39
CA GLY A 148 -6.19 24.53 43.95
C GLY A 148 -7.43 24.27 43.09
N GLY A 149 -7.41 24.73 41.84
CA GLY A 149 -8.42 24.35 40.86
C GLY A 149 -8.18 22.94 40.31
N GLY A 150 -9.26 22.25 39.93
CA GLY A 150 -9.17 20.98 39.24
C GLY A 150 -8.73 21.19 37.79
N GLY A 151 -7.99 20.23 37.24
CA GLY A 151 -7.69 20.21 35.82
C GLY A 151 -8.89 19.86 34.95
N SER A 152 -8.85 20.27 33.69
CA SER A 152 -9.78 19.78 32.69
C SER A 152 -9.41 18.38 32.20
N SER A 153 -10.42 17.65 31.75
CA SER A 153 -10.24 16.39 31.01
C SER A 153 -10.66 16.60 29.57
N ARG A 154 -9.91 16.08 28.61
CA ARG A 154 -10.16 16.32 27.19
C ARG A 154 -9.67 15.23 26.26
N VAL A 155 -10.28 15.22 25.07
CA VAL A 155 -9.84 14.46 23.92
C VAL A 155 -9.51 15.43 22.78
N VAL A 156 -8.30 15.27 22.25
CA VAL A 156 -7.77 15.94 21.06
C VAL A 156 -7.80 14.92 19.92
N LEU A 157 -8.32 15.27 18.74
CA LEU A 157 -8.25 14.43 17.54
C LEU A 157 -7.59 15.23 16.42
N ASP A 158 -6.68 14.62 15.65
CA ASP A 158 -5.97 15.26 14.52
C ASP A 158 -5.42 16.66 14.88
N GLU A 159 -4.74 16.74 16.03
CA GLU A 159 -4.15 17.94 16.66
C GLU A 159 -5.14 19.06 17.06
N ARG A 160 -6.47 18.83 16.98
CA ARG A 160 -7.51 19.79 17.35
C ARG A 160 -8.18 19.42 18.66
N LEU A 161 -8.52 20.41 19.49
CA LEU A 161 -9.35 20.21 20.69
C LEU A 161 -10.78 19.83 20.28
N TYR A 162 -11.18 18.58 20.53
CA TYR A 162 -12.50 18.09 20.15
C TYR A 162 -13.51 18.14 21.29
N ILE A 163 -13.14 17.67 22.48
CA ILE A 163 -14.02 17.60 23.66
C ILE A 163 -13.22 18.03 24.88
N VAL A 164 -13.76 18.95 25.68
CA VAL A 164 -13.17 19.45 26.93
C VAL A 164 -14.24 19.55 28.01
N ALA A 165 -14.04 18.83 29.12
CA ALA A 165 -14.81 18.96 30.35
C ALA A 165 -14.01 19.77 31.38
N ALA A 166 -14.56 20.89 31.81
CA ALA A 166 -13.95 21.85 32.74
C ALA A 166 -13.73 21.30 34.15
N GLY A 167 -12.59 21.65 34.72
CA GLY A 167 -12.35 21.52 36.16
C GLY A 167 -13.10 22.58 36.97
N GLY A 168 -13.51 22.22 38.18
CA GLY A 168 -14.04 23.19 39.15
C GLY A 168 -12.93 23.97 39.87
N SER A 169 -13.27 25.10 40.49
CA SER A 169 -12.28 25.89 41.23
C SER A 169 -12.05 25.40 42.66
N GLY A 170 -10.94 25.79 43.28
CA GLY A 170 -10.59 25.37 44.63
C GLY A 170 -11.51 25.97 45.71
N GLY A 171 -11.69 25.23 46.80
CA GLY A 171 -12.37 25.70 48.00
C GLY A 171 -11.61 26.81 48.75
N PHE A 172 -12.34 27.54 49.59
CA PHE A 172 -11.85 28.62 50.44
C PHE A 172 -12.49 28.53 51.83
N ILE A 173 -11.96 29.27 52.81
CA ILE A 173 -12.59 29.35 54.14
C ILE A 173 -14.02 29.90 54.02
N ASP A 174 -14.95 29.30 54.74
CA ASP A 174 -16.39 29.61 54.74
C ASP A 174 -17.12 29.39 53.39
N SER A 175 -16.46 28.89 52.33
CA SER A 175 -17.12 28.63 51.04
C SER A 175 -16.43 27.60 50.15
N GLY A 176 -17.21 26.65 49.62
CA GLY A 176 -16.70 25.69 48.64
C GLY A 176 -16.36 26.32 47.28
N GLY A 177 -15.72 25.57 46.41
CA GLY A 177 -15.37 26.02 45.06
C GLY A 177 -16.59 26.22 44.13
N ALA A 178 -16.33 26.74 42.93
CA ALA A 178 -17.33 26.95 41.88
C ALA A 178 -17.36 25.76 40.90
N PHE A 179 -18.56 25.35 40.48
CA PHE A 179 -18.80 24.20 39.60
C PHE A 179 -18.12 24.35 38.23
N GLY A 180 -17.55 23.28 37.68
CA GLY A 180 -17.02 23.21 36.32
C GLY A 180 -18.02 23.78 35.30
N GLY A 181 -17.56 24.69 34.44
CA GLY A 181 -18.40 25.47 33.54
C GLY A 181 -19.11 24.67 32.44
N GLY A 182 -20.13 25.28 31.84
CA GLY A 182 -20.82 24.76 30.66
C GLY A 182 -20.12 25.12 29.35
N ASN A 183 -20.84 25.06 28.23
CA ASN A 183 -20.29 25.38 26.91
C ASN A 183 -19.93 26.88 26.83
N ASN A 184 -18.62 27.19 26.88
CA ASN A 184 -18.11 28.56 26.96
C ASN A 184 -18.72 29.42 28.10
N THR A 185 -19.25 28.78 29.15
CA THR A 185 -19.67 29.42 30.40
C THR A 185 -18.79 28.95 31.55
N CYS A 186 -18.58 29.80 32.54
CA CYS A 186 -17.89 29.47 33.79
C CYS A 186 -18.78 29.79 34.99
N PHE A 187 -18.43 29.27 36.16
CA PHE A 187 -19.04 29.67 37.43
C PHE A 187 -18.06 30.45 38.30
N TYR A 188 -18.58 31.47 38.98
CA TYR A 188 -17.89 32.15 40.07
C TYR A 188 -18.76 32.12 41.33
N ARG A 189 -18.15 32.37 42.50
CA ARG A 189 -18.84 32.37 43.79
C ARG A 189 -18.70 33.73 44.46
N ASN A 190 -19.84 34.38 44.74
CA ASN A 190 -19.84 35.67 45.41
C ASN A 190 -19.70 35.47 46.92
N THR A 191 -18.56 35.87 47.48
CA THR A 191 -18.26 35.68 48.92
C THR A 191 -19.03 36.60 49.86
N THR A 192 -20.00 37.39 49.37
CA THR A 192 -20.87 38.27 50.19
C THR A 192 -22.16 37.55 50.62
N ASN A 193 -22.71 36.71 49.74
CA ASN A 193 -23.93 35.93 49.95
C ASN A 193 -23.72 34.41 49.79
N TYR A 194 -22.51 33.98 49.41
CA TYR A 194 -22.10 32.59 49.19
C TYR A 194 -22.78 31.86 48.01
N ASP A 195 -23.58 32.59 47.24
CA ASP A 195 -24.23 32.13 46.02
C ASP A 195 -23.23 31.89 44.88
N VAL A 196 -23.58 30.94 44.01
CA VAL A 196 -22.78 30.50 42.86
C VAL A 196 -23.51 30.88 41.57
N TYR A 197 -22.84 31.59 40.66
CA TYR A 197 -23.44 32.17 39.46
C TYR A 197 -22.73 31.66 38.20
N GLU A 198 -23.51 31.27 37.19
CA GLU A 198 -23.02 30.97 35.83
C GLU A 198 -22.90 32.27 35.02
N THR A 199 -21.84 32.41 34.24
CA THR A 199 -21.64 33.54 33.33
C THR A 199 -20.88 33.14 32.06
N SER A 200 -21.14 33.84 30.96
CA SER A 200 -20.34 33.79 29.72
C SER A 200 -19.39 34.98 29.59
N ASP A 201 -19.34 35.87 30.59
CA ASP A 201 -18.49 37.06 30.56
C ASP A 201 -17.00 36.68 30.69
N THR A 202 -16.24 36.98 29.65
CA THR A 202 -14.83 36.61 29.51
C THR A 202 -13.92 37.33 30.49
N ILE A 203 -14.38 38.38 31.21
CA ILE A 203 -13.56 38.99 32.27
C ILE A 203 -13.21 38.02 33.40
N TYR A 204 -14.02 36.97 33.61
CA TYR A 204 -13.80 35.94 34.63
C TYR A 204 -12.92 34.76 34.15
N MET A 205 -12.56 34.74 32.86
CA MET A 205 -11.87 33.63 32.20
C MET A 205 -10.44 34.00 31.80
N SER A 206 -9.55 33.01 31.79
CA SER A 206 -8.24 33.09 31.15
C SER A 206 -8.39 33.18 29.63
N ASN A 207 -7.34 33.66 28.96
CA ASN A 207 -7.27 33.66 27.48
C ASN A 207 -6.78 32.31 26.91
N ASP A 208 -6.32 31.41 27.77
CA ASP A 208 -5.82 30.07 27.47
C ASP A 208 -6.53 29.01 28.35
N ARG A 209 -6.07 27.76 28.26
CA ARG A 209 -6.63 26.61 29.00
C ARG A 209 -6.38 26.63 30.52
N PHE A 210 -5.44 27.46 30.99
CA PHE A 210 -4.90 27.38 32.35
C PHE A 210 -5.73 28.19 33.34
N GLY A 211 -6.13 27.54 34.44
CA GLY A 211 -6.74 28.20 35.58
C GLY A 211 -5.75 29.18 36.23
N GLY A 212 -6.21 30.37 36.56
CA GLY A 212 -5.39 31.38 37.23
C GLY A 212 -5.02 30.96 38.65
N ASN A 213 -3.80 31.27 39.07
CA ASN A 213 -3.32 30.96 40.41
C ASN A 213 -4.01 31.85 41.46
N GLY A 214 -4.33 31.27 42.61
CA GLY A 214 -4.87 32.03 43.75
C GLY A 214 -3.85 33.03 44.29
N THR A 215 -4.30 34.25 44.60
CA THR A 215 -3.45 35.31 45.17
C THR A 215 -3.96 35.77 46.55
N SER A 216 -3.49 36.92 47.06
CA SER A 216 -3.96 37.49 48.33
C SER A 216 -4.24 38.99 48.22
N LYS A 217 -5.27 39.44 48.95
CA LYS A 217 -5.65 40.86 49.03
C LYS A 217 -5.78 41.32 50.47
N LEU A 218 -5.25 42.50 50.78
CA LEU A 218 -5.46 43.14 52.09
C LEU A 218 -6.84 43.81 52.12
N ILE A 219 -7.68 43.42 53.07
CA ILE A 219 -9.03 43.98 53.27
C ILE A 219 -9.16 44.44 54.72
N GLY A 220 -9.17 45.77 54.91
CA GLY A 220 -9.03 46.38 56.23
C GLY A 220 -7.67 46.01 56.85
N SER A 221 -7.68 45.41 58.03
CA SER A 221 -6.48 44.93 58.73
C SER A 221 -6.12 43.47 58.42
N ASN A 222 -6.93 42.75 57.63
CA ASN A 222 -6.81 41.31 57.46
C ASN A 222 -6.39 40.95 56.04
N ILE A 223 -5.40 40.05 55.91
CA ILE A 223 -5.05 39.44 54.64
C ILE A 223 -6.10 38.36 54.32
N LYS A 224 -6.70 38.44 53.12
CA LYS A 224 -7.52 37.38 52.56
C LYS A 224 -6.72 36.64 51.50
N TYR A 225 -6.60 35.33 51.69
CA TYR A 225 -6.02 34.41 50.73
C TYR A 225 -7.06 34.07 49.64
N GLY A 226 -6.69 33.22 48.68
CA GLY A 226 -7.52 32.99 47.51
C GLY A 226 -7.19 31.65 46.84
N SER A 227 -8.21 30.99 46.29
CA SER A 227 -8.09 29.68 45.65
C SER A 227 -7.74 29.76 44.17
N GLY A 228 -7.25 28.64 43.63
CA GLY A 228 -6.96 28.50 42.21
C GLY A 228 -8.23 28.35 41.36
N GLY A 229 -8.20 28.92 40.16
CA GLY A 229 -9.25 28.74 39.16
C GLY A 229 -9.17 27.38 38.47
N GLY A 230 -10.29 26.87 37.96
CA GLY A 230 -10.35 25.57 37.27
C GLY A 230 -9.78 25.62 35.86
N GLY A 231 -9.19 24.52 35.40
CA GLY A 231 -8.75 24.36 34.00
C GLY A 231 -9.90 24.11 33.04
N GLY A 232 -9.74 24.41 31.76
CA GLY A 232 -10.83 24.27 30.77
C GLY A 232 -10.42 24.51 29.33
N TYR A 233 -11.39 24.72 28.44
CA TYR A 233 -11.14 25.28 27.11
C TYR A 233 -10.66 26.73 27.23
N ARG A 234 -11.29 27.48 28.13
CA ARG A 234 -10.67 28.60 28.84
C ARG A 234 -10.58 28.25 30.32
N GLY A 235 -9.44 28.50 30.94
CA GLY A 235 -9.32 28.43 32.39
C GLY A 235 -10.18 29.49 33.07
N GLY A 236 -10.55 29.26 34.32
CA GLY A 236 -11.15 30.29 35.17
C GLY A 236 -10.07 31.08 35.89
N LYS A 237 -10.28 32.37 36.12
CA LYS A 237 -9.31 33.21 36.85
C LYS A 237 -9.14 32.81 38.32
N GLY A 238 -7.92 33.01 38.81
CA GLY A 238 -7.59 32.84 40.22
C GLY A 238 -8.27 33.89 41.08
N SER A 239 -8.32 33.65 42.38
CA SER A 239 -8.85 34.64 43.33
C SER A 239 -8.02 35.92 43.38
N TRP A 240 -8.73 37.05 43.42
CA TRP A 240 -8.20 38.42 43.43
C TRP A 240 -7.40 38.84 42.18
N GLU A 241 -7.41 38.02 41.13
CA GLU A 241 -6.90 38.37 39.80
C GLU A 241 -7.76 39.48 39.15
N ASP A 242 -7.19 40.25 38.22
CA ASP A 242 -7.94 41.28 37.48
C ASP A 242 -9.12 40.67 36.72
N GLY A 243 -10.35 40.93 37.17
CA GLY A 243 -11.58 40.33 36.66
C GLY A 243 -12.24 39.30 37.59
N ASN A 244 -11.55 38.82 38.63
CA ASN A 244 -12.15 38.03 39.72
C ASN A 244 -11.95 38.73 41.08
N PRO A 245 -12.93 39.52 41.55
CA PRO A 245 -12.84 40.24 42.83
C PRO A 245 -13.15 39.37 44.06
N PHE A 246 -13.18 38.04 43.95
CA PHE A 246 -13.61 37.13 45.01
C PHE A 246 -12.48 36.24 45.56
N SER A 247 -12.68 35.74 46.78
CA SER A 247 -11.77 34.83 47.47
C SER A 247 -11.81 33.37 46.97
N VAL A 248 -12.73 33.07 46.05
CA VAL A 248 -12.89 31.77 45.39
C VAL A 248 -12.51 31.93 43.92
N GLY A 249 -11.73 31.01 43.36
CA GLY A 249 -11.40 31.00 41.94
C GLY A 249 -12.63 30.81 41.05
N VAL A 250 -12.55 31.22 39.80
CA VAL A 250 -13.56 30.91 38.78
C VAL A 250 -13.30 29.50 38.24
N SER A 251 -14.32 28.73 37.89
CA SER A 251 -14.12 27.44 37.21
C SER A 251 -13.73 27.62 35.74
N GLY A 252 -13.17 26.57 35.13
CA GLY A 252 -12.91 26.57 33.69
C GLY A 252 -14.20 26.47 32.87
N THR A 253 -14.10 26.66 31.55
CA THR A 253 -15.20 26.45 30.60
C THR A 253 -15.08 25.10 29.89
N SER A 254 -16.22 24.49 29.58
CA SER A 254 -16.29 23.28 28.76
C SER A 254 -16.47 23.65 27.29
N PHE A 255 -16.09 22.75 26.39
CA PHE A 255 -16.19 22.95 24.94
C PHE A 255 -16.31 21.62 24.21
N ILE A 256 -17.09 21.62 23.13
CA ILE A 256 -17.06 20.57 22.10
C ILE A 256 -16.92 21.30 20.76
N SER A 257 -16.04 20.79 19.89
CA SER A 257 -15.79 21.37 18.57
C SER A 257 -17.04 21.33 17.68
N TYR A 258 -17.09 22.23 16.70
CA TYR A 258 -18.04 22.15 15.60
C TYR A 258 -17.38 21.40 14.45
N ASP A 259 -17.65 20.11 14.35
CA ASP A 259 -17.11 19.21 13.33
C ASP A 259 -18.22 18.30 12.77
N GLU A 260 -18.21 18.06 11.46
CA GLU A 260 -19.26 17.28 10.77
C GLU A 260 -19.26 15.78 11.15
N SER A 261 -18.17 15.28 11.73
CA SER A 261 -18.10 13.93 12.31
C SER A 261 -18.94 13.78 13.59
N ILE A 262 -19.31 14.87 14.26
CA ILE A 262 -20.03 14.84 15.55
C ILE A 262 -21.53 14.72 15.28
N ILE A 263 -22.07 13.50 15.40
CA ILE A 263 -23.50 13.22 15.18
C ILE A 263 -24.37 13.49 16.42
N PHE A 264 -23.75 13.57 17.60
CA PHE A 264 -24.39 13.93 18.86
C PHE A 264 -23.37 14.60 19.78
N SER A 265 -23.79 15.62 20.54
CA SER A 265 -22.97 16.24 21.58
C SER A 265 -23.82 16.82 22.70
N GLU A 266 -23.32 16.73 23.93
CA GLU A 266 -23.93 17.31 25.12
C GLU A 266 -22.87 17.84 26.10
N ILE A 267 -23.13 18.97 26.74
CA ILE A 267 -22.34 19.49 27.87
C ILE A 267 -23.27 19.73 29.05
N LYS A 268 -22.94 19.17 30.22
CA LYS A 268 -23.60 19.42 31.49
C LYS A 268 -22.59 20.02 32.47
N ASN A 269 -22.85 21.24 32.93
CA ASN A 269 -22.01 21.88 33.93
C ASN A 269 -22.03 21.14 35.28
N GLY A 270 -21.03 21.40 36.13
CA GLY A 270 -20.81 20.69 37.41
C GLY A 270 -21.94 20.84 38.43
N GLN A 271 -22.88 21.77 38.22
CA GLN A 271 -24.10 21.92 39.01
C GLN A 271 -25.20 20.93 38.59
N LYS A 272 -25.26 20.57 37.29
CA LYS A 272 -26.23 19.61 36.74
C LYS A 272 -25.75 18.17 36.87
N VAL A 273 -24.45 17.93 36.66
CA VAL A 273 -23.78 16.63 36.86
C VAL A 273 -22.49 16.91 37.60
N SER A 274 -22.46 16.61 38.89
CA SER A 274 -21.32 16.86 39.75
C SER A 274 -20.35 15.68 39.72
N HIS A 275 -19.14 15.91 39.21
CA HIS A 275 -18.03 14.95 39.32
C HIS A 275 -17.07 15.34 40.45
N LEU A 276 -16.70 14.38 41.30
CA LEU A 276 -15.85 14.57 42.48
C LEU A 276 -14.53 13.79 42.34
N GLY A 277 -13.46 14.31 42.95
CA GLY A 277 -12.12 13.75 42.80
C GLY A 277 -11.47 14.05 41.44
N ASN A 278 -10.63 13.14 40.98
CA ASN A 278 -9.95 13.25 39.69
C ASN A 278 -10.94 13.17 38.52
N GLY A 279 -10.62 13.85 37.42
CA GLY A 279 -11.35 13.73 36.17
C GLY A 279 -11.26 12.31 35.59
N LYS A 280 -12.09 12.06 34.58
CA LYS A 280 -12.20 10.76 33.90
C LYS A 280 -12.42 10.96 32.41
N VAL A 281 -11.83 10.12 31.56
CA VAL A 281 -12.19 10.00 30.14
C VAL A 281 -12.49 8.55 29.79
N THR A 282 -13.56 8.32 29.03
CA THR A 282 -13.93 7.01 28.50
C THR A 282 -14.20 7.11 27.00
N ILE A 283 -13.66 6.17 26.21
CA ILE A 283 -13.90 6.04 24.76
C ILE A 283 -14.38 4.61 24.51
N ARG A 284 -15.52 4.47 23.82
CA ARG A 284 -16.07 3.18 23.39
C ARG A 284 -16.41 3.20 21.90
N SER A 285 -16.24 2.09 21.19
CA SER A 285 -16.85 1.91 19.86
C SER A 285 -18.28 1.41 20.00
N GLU A 286 -19.22 2.00 19.25
CA GLU A 286 -20.50 1.34 18.98
C GLU A 286 -20.33 0.25 17.92
N TYR A 287 -19.48 0.53 16.93
CA TYR A 287 -18.96 -0.41 15.95
C TYR A 287 -17.68 0.15 15.31
N ILE A 288 -16.83 -0.75 14.82
CA ILE A 288 -15.68 -0.45 13.98
C ILE A 288 -15.96 -1.06 12.61
N CYS A 289 -15.63 -0.37 11.52
CA CYS A 289 -15.81 -0.90 10.17
C CYS A 289 -14.92 -2.15 9.96
N ILE A 290 -15.40 -3.08 9.12
CA ILE A 290 -14.63 -4.24 8.67
C ILE A 290 -13.28 -3.83 8.06
N ASP A 291 -12.34 -4.75 7.99
CA ASP A 291 -11.03 -4.48 7.38
C ASP A 291 -11.19 -3.99 5.93
N ASN A 292 -10.27 -3.11 5.51
CA ASN A 292 -10.27 -2.40 4.22
C ASN A 292 -11.49 -1.50 3.95
N CYS A 293 -12.38 -1.29 4.92
CA CYS A 293 -13.53 -0.41 4.79
C CYS A 293 -13.23 1.01 5.32
N SER A 294 -13.50 2.02 4.50
CA SER A 294 -13.29 3.44 4.82
C SER A 294 -14.56 4.13 5.32
N ASN A 295 -15.75 3.61 5.01
CA ASN A 295 -17.03 4.08 5.53
C ASN A 295 -18.06 2.94 5.64
N CYS A 296 -18.78 2.85 6.75
CA CYS A 296 -19.73 1.77 7.07
C CYS A 296 -20.90 2.29 7.94
N GLU A 297 -22.02 1.57 8.02
CA GLU A 297 -23.11 1.88 8.98
C GLU A 297 -23.08 1.00 10.24
N ASN A 298 -22.36 -0.13 10.20
CA ASN A 298 -22.24 -1.12 11.25
C ASN A 298 -20.91 -1.90 11.09
N SER A 299 -20.69 -2.95 11.89
CA SER A 299 -19.47 -3.78 11.88
C SER A 299 -19.48 -4.95 10.89
N GLU A 300 -20.51 -5.09 10.05
CA GLU A 300 -20.71 -6.21 9.13
C GLU A 300 -20.69 -5.76 7.65
N THR A 301 -21.29 -4.60 7.35
CA THR A 301 -21.40 -4.06 5.98
C THR A 301 -20.60 -2.77 5.77
N CYS A 302 -20.04 -2.62 4.58
CA CYS A 302 -19.28 -1.47 4.14
C CYS A 302 -20.03 -0.68 3.05
N LEU A 303 -19.89 0.65 3.07
CA LEU A 303 -20.41 1.57 2.05
C LEU A 303 -19.32 2.06 1.09
N GLU A 304 -18.09 2.25 1.57
CA GLU A 304 -16.95 2.62 0.72
C GLU A 304 -15.67 1.93 1.21
N CYS A 305 -14.93 1.32 0.31
CA CYS A 305 -13.63 0.70 0.60
C CYS A 305 -12.49 1.73 0.69
N ASP A 306 -11.32 1.29 1.16
CA ASP A 306 -10.08 2.06 1.01
C ASP A 306 -9.66 2.23 -0.47
N SER A 307 -8.59 2.97 -0.72
CA SER A 307 -8.12 3.30 -2.07
C SER A 307 -7.59 2.11 -2.89
N SER A 308 -7.42 0.94 -2.30
CA SER A 308 -6.83 -0.27 -2.90
C SER A 308 -7.78 -1.45 -3.05
N HIS A 309 -9.02 -1.33 -2.55
CA HIS A 309 -10.06 -2.37 -2.61
C HIS A 309 -11.31 -1.89 -3.35
N VAL A 310 -12.10 -2.83 -3.86
CA VAL A 310 -13.37 -2.61 -4.56
C VAL A 310 -14.53 -3.19 -3.75
N LEU A 311 -15.68 -2.51 -3.81
CA LEU A 311 -16.87 -2.91 -3.06
C LEU A 311 -17.60 -4.06 -3.78
N TYR A 312 -17.74 -5.21 -3.12
CA TYR A 312 -18.45 -6.38 -3.61
C TYR A 312 -19.33 -6.95 -2.49
N GLU A 313 -20.64 -7.06 -2.71
CA GLU A 313 -21.61 -7.56 -1.71
C GLU A 313 -21.42 -6.90 -0.32
N ASP A 314 -21.36 -5.56 -0.31
CA ASP A 314 -21.11 -4.71 0.87
C ASP A 314 -19.79 -5.00 1.62
N LYS A 315 -18.78 -5.55 0.93
CA LYS A 315 -17.47 -5.90 1.50
C LYS A 315 -16.27 -5.44 0.67
N CYS A 316 -15.11 -5.38 1.31
CA CYS A 316 -13.84 -4.90 0.75
C CYS A 316 -12.74 -5.98 0.77
N GLU A 317 -13.12 -7.22 0.44
CA GLU A 317 -12.21 -8.38 0.43
C GLU A 317 -11.31 -8.44 -0.84
N PHE A 318 -11.68 -7.72 -1.91
CA PHE A 318 -11.03 -7.82 -3.22
C PHE A 318 -10.37 -6.51 -3.67
N ARG A 319 -9.24 -6.61 -4.38
CA ARG A 319 -8.58 -5.48 -5.08
C ARG A 319 -9.08 -5.26 -6.52
N THR A 320 -9.68 -6.31 -7.09
CA THR A 320 -10.24 -6.35 -8.45
C THR A 320 -11.49 -7.23 -8.40
N CYS A 321 -12.52 -6.90 -9.16
CA CYS A 321 -13.80 -7.61 -9.03
C CYS A 321 -13.71 -9.12 -9.33
N PRO A 322 -14.55 -9.95 -8.69
CA PRO A 322 -14.71 -11.35 -9.03
C PRO A 322 -15.13 -11.58 -10.49
N ASN A 323 -15.00 -12.82 -10.95
CA ASN A 323 -15.37 -13.23 -12.31
C ASN A 323 -16.79 -12.81 -12.69
N GLY A 324 -16.99 -12.43 -13.95
CA GLY A 324 -18.28 -11.96 -14.46
C GLY A 324 -18.71 -10.55 -13.99
N HIS A 325 -17.87 -9.83 -13.25
CA HIS A 325 -18.16 -8.47 -12.77
C HIS A 325 -17.21 -7.43 -13.40
N ILE A 326 -17.70 -6.19 -13.53
CA ILE A 326 -16.91 -5.01 -13.94
C ILE A 326 -16.83 -4.01 -12.79
N VAL A 327 -15.77 -3.20 -12.77
CA VAL A 327 -15.67 -2.06 -11.84
C VAL A 327 -16.45 -0.87 -12.40
N ARG A 328 -17.39 -0.32 -11.62
CA ARG A 328 -18.01 0.98 -11.91
C ARG A 328 -18.09 1.77 -10.61
N ASN A 329 -17.54 2.99 -10.56
CA ASN A 329 -17.48 3.82 -9.35
C ASN A 329 -16.84 3.11 -8.12
N LYS A 330 -15.83 2.25 -8.34
CA LYS A 330 -15.22 1.32 -7.35
C LYS A 330 -16.14 0.18 -6.85
N GLU A 331 -17.36 0.07 -7.34
CA GLU A 331 -18.28 -1.04 -7.04
C GLU A 331 -18.16 -2.14 -8.10
N CYS A 332 -18.32 -3.39 -7.68
CA CYS A 332 -18.35 -4.55 -8.56
C CYS A 332 -19.76 -4.85 -9.02
N ILE A 333 -20.01 -4.71 -10.32
CA ILE A 333 -21.33 -4.88 -10.92
C ILE A 333 -21.36 -6.13 -11.79
N PRO A 334 -22.32 -7.06 -11.58
CA PRO A 334 -22.43 -8.25 -12.40
C PRO A 334 -22.80 -7.89 -13.83
N CYS A 335 -22.12 -8.49 -14.81
CA CYS A 335 -22.59 -8.51 -16.18
C CYS A 335 -23.86 -9.36 -16.28
N SER A 336 -24.89 -8.84 -16.95
CA SER A 336 -26.14 -9.56 -17.21
C SER A 336 -25.92 -10.93 -17.85
N ASP A 337 -26.87 -11.84 -17.68
CA ASP A 337 -26.79 -13.18 -18.25
C ASP A 337 -26.55 -13.16 -19.77
N GLY A 338 -25.58 -13.96 -20.21
CA GLY A 338 -25.13 -14.01 -21.60
C GLY A 338 -24.10 -12.94 -21.99
N LEU A 339 -23.74 -12.00 -21.10
CA LEU A 339 -22.64 -11.07 -21.31
C LEU A 339 -21.31 -11.57 -20.69
N LEU A 340 -20.21 -11.03 -21.18
CA LEU A 340 -18.83 -11.38 -20.88
C LEU A 340 -18.05 -10.13 -20.46
N VAL A 341 -17.10 -10.26 -19.55
CA VAL A 341 -16.23 -9.14 -19.16
C VAL A 341 -15.12 -8.94 -20.20
N GLN A 342 -14.90 -7.72 -20.67
CA GLN A 342 -13.76 -7.32 -21.50
C GLN A 342 -13.44 -5.84 -21.26
N ASN A 343 -12.20 -5.52 -20.86
CA ASN A 343 -11.73 -4.14 -20.63
C ASN A 343 -12.71 -3.28 -19.81
N ASP A 344 -13.13 -3.78 -18.63
CA ASP A 344 -14.13 -3.18 -17.73
C ASP A 344 -15.52 -2.92 -18.35
N GLN A 345 -15.86 -3.59 -19.45
CA GLN A 345 -17.19 -3.56 -20.06
C GLN A 345 -17.82 -4.96 -20.18
N CYS A 346 -19.15 -4.99 -20.20
CA CYS A 346 -19.93 -6.20 -20.45
C CYS A 346 -20.25 -6.30 -21.95
N VAL A 347 -19.51 -7.14 -22.68
CA VAL A 347 -19.69 -7.39 -24.12
C VAL A 347 -20.50 -8.67 -24.36
N LYS A 348 -21.15 -8.79 -25.52
CA LYS A 348 -21.91 -10.00 -25.87
C LYS A 348 -21.03 -11.13 -26.38
N GLU A 349 -20.00 -10.78 -27.14
CA GLU A 349 -19.03 -11.66 -27.80
C GLU A 349 -17.66 -10.98 -27.66
N CYS A 350 -16.57 -11.75 -27.65
CA CYS A 350 -15.22 -11.21 -27.55
C CYS A 350 -14.79 -10.57 -28.88
N ASP A 351 -14.08 -9.44 -28.80
CA ASP A 351 -13.57 -8.74 -29.99
C ASP A 351 -12.42 -9.53 -30.67
N GLU A 352 -12.07 -9.16 -31.91
CA GLU A 352 -10.87 -9.72 -32.56
C GLU A 352 -9.62 -9.48 -31.69
N GLY A 353 -8.72 -10.47 -31.61
CA GLY A 353 -7.58 -10.46 -30.69
C GLY A 353 -7.90 -10.95 -29.27
N TYR A 354 -9.12 -11.41 -28.97
CA TYR A 354 -9.49 -12.01 -27.69
C TYR A 354 -10.08 -13.43 -27.84
N PHE A 355 -10.00 -14.24 -26.79
CA PHE A 355 -10.66 -15.53 -26.66
C PHE A 355 -11.58 -15.59 -25.44
N LEU A 356 -12.63 -16.42 -25.54
CA LEU A 356 -13.59 -16.63 -24.47
C LEU A 356 -13.08 -17.62 -23.44
N ASP A 357 -12.84 -17.14 -22.23
CA ASP A 357 -12.68 -17.93 -21.02
C ASP A 357 -14.07 -18.20 -20.40
N LEU A 358 -14.60 -19.40 -20.67
CA LEU A 358 -15.89 -19.84 -20.15
C LEU A 358 -15.92 -19.98 -18.62
N THR A 359 -14.78 -20.31 -17.99
CA THR A 359 -14.68 -20.51 -16.54
C THR A 359 -14.80 -19.18 -15.81
N ASN A 360 -14.17 -18.13 -16.34
CA ASN A 360 -14.14 -16.80 -15.73
C ASN A 360 -15.19 -15.84 -16.34
N ARG A 361 -15.98 -16.30 -17.34
CA ARG A 361 -16.91 -15.49 -18.16
C ARG A 361 -16.27 -14.20 -18.69
N ARG A 362 -15.02 -14.30 -19.17
CA ARG A 362 -14.20 -13.15 -19.56
C ARG A 362 -13.58 -13.36 -20.94
N CYS A 363 -13.39 -12.27 -21.66
CA CYS A 363 -12.59 -12.22 -22.88
C CYS A 363 -11.14 -11.92 -22.48
N ASN A 364 -10.26 -12.92 -22.62
CA ASN A 364 -8.83 -12.78 -22.37
C ASN A 364 -8.13 -12.45 -23.70
N GLN A 365 -7.09 -11.60 -23.66
CA GLN A 365 -6.35 -11.24 -24.87
C GLN A 365 -5.57 -12.45 -25.41
N CYS A 366 -5.47 -12.57 -26.73
CA CYS A 366 -4.62 -13.56 -27.38
C CYS A 366 -3.12 -13.26 -27.15
N SER A 367 -2.28 -14.27 -27.35
CA SER A 367 -0.81 -14.09 -27.44
C SER A 367 -0.43 -13.02 -28.46
N GLU A 368 0.74 -12.42 -28.28
CA GLU A 368 1.28 -11.37 -29.15
C GLU A 368 1.29 -11.78 -30.63
N ASN A 369 0.95 -10.83 -31.52
CA ASN A 369 0.79 -11.02 -32.97
C ASN A 369 -0.29 -12.03 -33.41
N CYS A 370 -1.13 -12.54 -32.49
CA CYS A 370 -2.23 -13.43 -32.80
C CYS A 370 -3.57 -12.69 -32.89
N LYS A 371 -4.11 -12.62 -34.12
CA LYS A 371 -5.41 -12.00 -34.40
C LYS A 371 -6.61 -12.83 -33.95
N LYS A 372 -6.49 -14.17 -33.91
CA LYS A 372 -7.55 -15.05 -33.42
C LYS A 372 -6.98 -16.31 -32.77
N CYS A 373 -7.33 -16.55 -31.52
CA CYS A 373 -6.90 -17.72 -30.75
C CYS A 373 -8.10 -18.47 -30.14
N GLU A 374 -7.87 -19.73 -29.76
CA GLU A 374 -8.84 -20.58 -29.03
C GLU A 374 -8.59 -20.51 -27.52
N ASN A 375 -7.32 -20.32 -27.13
CA ASN A 375 -6.84 -20.07 -25.79
C ASN A 375 -5.50 -19.32 -25.87
N GLU A 376 -4.94 -18.93 -24.72
CA GLU A 376 -3.67 -18.21 -24.60
C GLU A 376 -2.51 -18.77 -25.45
N ASN A 377 -2.43 -20.11 -25.58
CA ASN A 377 -1.33 -20.82 -26.24
C ASN A 377 -1.66 -21.34 -27.65
N THR A 378 -2.92 -21.22 -28.11
CA THR A 378 -3.37 -21.79 -29.39
C THR A 378 -3.90 -20.70 -30.31
N CYS A 379 -3.02 -20.16 -31.15
CA CYS A 379 -3.40 -19.27 -32.22
C CYS A 379 -3.96 -20.05 -33.43
N SER A 380 -4.97 -19.47 -34.07
CA SER A 380 -5.60 -19.95 -35.31
C SER A 380 -5.42 -19.00 -36.49
N LYS A 381 -5.09 -17.72 -36.24
CA LYS A 381 -4.80 -16.72 -37.27
C LYS A 381 -3.90 -15.62 -36.73
N CYS A 382 -2.84 -15.33 -37.46
CA CYS A 382 -1.87 -14.28 -37.12
C CYS A 382 -2.24 -12.91 -37.70
N ASP A 383 -1.61 -11.86 -37.18
CA ASP A 383 -1.65 -10.52 -37.74
C ASP A 383 -0.92 -10.44 -39.09
N SER A 384 -1.17 -9.38 -39.86
CA SER A 384 -0.73 -9.23 -41.26
C SER A 384 0.78 -9.39 -41.48
N ASN A 385 1.59 -9.15 -40.45
CA ASN A 385 3.04 -9.12 -40.52
C ASN A 385 3.70 -10.39 -39.95
N SER A 386 2.91 -11.42 -39.61
CA SER A 386 3.41 -12.65 -38.97
C SER A 386 2.73 -13.88 -39.56
N PHE A 387 3.36 -15.04 -39.35
CA PHE A 387 3.00 -16.31 -39.97
C PHE A 387 2.70 -17.37 -38.91
N LEU A 388 1.65 -18.16 -39.13
CA LEU A 388 1.28 -19.23 -38.22
C LEU A 388 2.23 -20.43 -38.37
N LYS A 389 2.91 -20.81 -37.29
CA LYS A 389 3.71 -22.04 -37.16
C LYS A 389 3.40 -22.70 -35.82
N ASP A 390 3.00 -23.97 -35.85
CA ASP A 390 2.74 -24.79 -34.65
C ASP A 390 1.84 -24.08 -33.60
N HIS A 391 0.74 -23.48 -34.08
CA HIS A 391 -0.21 -22.66 -33.30
C HIS A 391 0.34 -21.36 -32.68
N LYS A 392 1.52 -20.88 -33.11
CA LYS A 392 2.10 -19.60 -32.70
C LYS A 392 2.36 -18.69 -33.89
N CYS A 393 2.37 -17.39 -33.66
CA CYS A 393 2.71 -16.40 -34.69
C CYS A 393 4.19 -16.06 -34.61
N VAL A 394 4.89 -16.19 -35.73
CA VAL A 394 6.32 -15.91 -35.86
C VAL A 394 6.57 -14.96 -37.02
N GLU A 395 7.54 -14.05 -36.87
CA GLU A 395 7.94 -13.15 -37.97
C GLU A 395 8.71 -13.90 -39.07
N SER A 396 9.45 -14.96 -38.70
CA SER A 396 10.20 -15.82 -39.62
C SER A 396 9.88 -17.29 -39.36
N CYS A 397 9.63 -18.05 -40.44
CA CYS A 397 9.30 -19.46 -40.36
C CYS A 397 10.50 -20.36 -40.04
N GLY A 398 11.73 -19.89 -40.28
CA GLY A 398 12.96 -20.68 -40.15
C GLY A 398 13.07 -21.84 -41.13
N ASP A 399 14.15 -22.62 -40.98
CA ASP A 399 14.52 -23.71 -41.89
C ASP A 399 13.44 -24.78 -42.06
N GLY A 400 13.31 -25.31 -43.27
CA GLY A 400 12.34 -26.34 -43.66
C GLY A 400 10.94 -25.83 -43.96
N TYR A 401 10.69 -24.52 -43.88
CA TYR A 401 9.41 -23.87 -44.12
C TYR A 401 9.57 -22.62 -45.01
N TYR A 402 8.50 -22.24 -45.71
CA TYR A 402 8.42 -20.95 -46.41
C TYR A 402 7.24 -20.12 -45.92
N GLN A 403 7.36 -18.81 -46.12
CA GLN A 403 6.33 -17.82 -45.79
C GLN A 403 5.25 -17.81 -46.87
N ASN A 404 4.12 -18.47 -46.62
CA ASN A 404 2.99 -18.44 -47.53
C ASN A 404 2.14 -17.17 -47.28
N ASN A 405 2.38 -16.14 -48.09
CA ASN A 405 1.70 -14.84 -47.99
C ASN A 405 0.21 -14.86 -48.36
N ASP A 406 -0.26 -15.89 -49.09
CA ASP A 406 -1.69 -16.02 -49.44
C ASP A 406 -2.52 -16.51 -48.24
N THR A 407 -1.89 -17.23 -47.30
CA THR A 407 -2.55 -17.84 -46.14
C THR A 407 -2.05 -17.33 -44.78
N ASN A 408 -0.99 -16.51 -44.75
CA ASN A 408 -0.24 -16.11 -43.55
C ASN A 408 0.22 -17.31 -42.70
N ASN A 409 0.65 -18.39 -43.35
CA ASN A 409 1.13 -19.61 -42.68
C ASN A 409 2.59 -19.90 -43.02
N CYS A 410 3.28 -20.56 -42.09
CA CYS A 410 4.54 -21.24 -42.37
C CYS A 410 4.25 -22.63 -42.92
N THR A 411 4.36 -22.79 -44.24
CA THR A 411 4.11 -24.07 -44.92
C THR A 411 5.43 -24.81 -45.09
N ALA A 412 5.45 -26.10 -44.76
CA ALA A 412 6.66 -26.93 -44.88
C ALA A 412 7.10 -27.11 -46.34
N CYS A 413 8.39 -27.26 -46.59
CA CYS A 413 8.90 -27.63 -47.90
C CYS A 413 8.44 -29.06 -48.27
N SER A 414 7.74 -29.23 -49.38
CA SER A 414 7.31 -30.54 -49.89
C SER A 414 8.48 -31.35 -50.47
N VAL A 415 9.59 -30.69 -50.83
CA VAL A 415 10.83 -31.34 -51.26
C VAL A 415 11.53 -31.98 -50.06
N THR A 416 11.69 -33.30 -50.08
CA THR A 416 12.39 -34.07 -49.05
C THR A 416 13.86 -33.64 -48.94
N ASN A 417 14.37 -33.51 -47.71
CA ASN A 417 15.72 -33.00 -47.39
C ASN A 417 16.00 -31.56 -47.85
N CYS A 418 14.96 -30.74 -47.98
CA CYS A 418 15.10 -29.32 -48.23
C CYS A 418 15.24 -28.52 -46.92
N LEU A 419 16.23 -27.63 -46.87
CA LEU A 419 16.45 -26.68 -45.77
C LEU A 419 15.82 -25.31 -46.06
N SER A 420 15.77 -24.88 -47.33
CA SER A 420 15.18 -23.59 -47.72
C SER A 420 14.45 -23.69 -49.05
N CYS A 421 13.16 -23.29 -49.07
CA CYS A 421 12.27 -23.30 -50.23
C CYS A 421 11.52 -21.95 -50.39
N PRO A 422 12.23 -20.80 -50.48
CA PRO A 422 11.69 -19.48 -50.12
C PRO A 422 10.54 -18.98 -51.01
N THR A 423 10.32 -19.57 -52.18
CA THR A 423 9.27 -19.13 -53.12
C THR A 423 8.01 -20.00 -53.12
N ASN A 424 8.13 -21.32 -52.91
CA ASN A 424 7.01 -22.27 -52.88
C ASN A 424 7.48 -23.64 -52.34
N GLU A 425 6.54 -24.45 -51.86
CA GLU A 425 6.80 -25.79 -51.31
C GLU A 425 7.47 -26.79 -52.27
N GLY A 426 7.29 -26.62 -53.57
CA GLY A 426 7.70 -27.58 -54.60
C GLY A 426 9.12 -27.37 -55.14
N THR A 427 9.82 -26.32 -54.74
CA THR A 427 11.19 -26.02 -55.19
C THR A 427 12.13 -25.76 -54.02
N CYS A 428 13.26 -26.45 -53.99
CA CYS A 428 14.29 -26.21 -53.00
C CYS A 428 15.44 -25.35 -53.57
N ASP A 429 15.96 -24.45 -52.73
CA ASP A 429 17.14 -23.61 -53.02
C ASP A 429 18.37 -24.04 -52.20
N ILE A 430 18.18 -24.64 -51.01
CA ILE A 430 19.26 -25.14 -50.15
C ILE A 430 18.85 -26.49 -49.58
N CYS A 431 19.64 -27.53 -49.82
CA CYS A 431 19.43 -28.86 -49.25
C CYS A 431 20.02 -28.99 -47.83
N SER A 432 19.53 -29.95 -47.05
CA SER A 432 20.17 -30.39 -45.79
C SER A 432 21.60 -30.87 -46.05
N GLU A 433 22.48 -30.85 -45.03
CA GLU A 433 23.94 -30.97 -45.21
C GLU A 433 24.42 -32.17 -46.04
N GLU A 434 23.75 -33.32 -46.01
CA GLU A 434 24.16 -34.53 -46.74
C GLU A 434 23.70 -34.60 -48.21
N PHE A 435 22.95 -33.60 -48.71
CA PHE A 435 22.30 -33.65 -50.02
C PHE A 435 22.80 -32.55 -50.98
N VAL A 436 22.72 -32.82 -52.28
CA VAL A 436 23.08 -31.88 -53.34
C VAL A 436 21.85 -31.39 -54.10
N LEU A 437 21.85 -30.12 -54.49
CA LEU A 437 20.75 -29.52 -55.22
C LEU A 437 20.85 -29.85 -56.71
N TYR A 438 19.87 -30.57 -57.24
CA TYR A 438 19.73 -30.83 -58.67
C TYR A 438 18.30 -30.58 -59.14
N ASN A 439 18.13 -29.65 -60.09
CA ASN A 439 16.84 -29.33 -60.72
C ASN A 439 15.72 -29.09 -59.68
N ASN A 440 16.01 -28.23 -58.70
CA ASN A 440 15.15 -27.85 -57.56
C ASN A 440 14.79 -28.98 -56.57
N SER A 441 15.51 -30.11 -56.61
CA SER A 441 15.31 -31.28 -55.73
C SER A 441 16.57 -31.71 -54.99
N CYS A 442 16.38 -32.33 -53.81
CA CYS A 442 17.42 -32.77 -52.86
C CYS A 442 17.40 -34.29 -52.60
N SER A 443 17.14 -35.09 -53.63
CA SER A 443 16.92 -36.56 -53.49
C SER A 443 18.19 -37.41 -53.34
N SER A 444 19.39 -36.84 -53.51
CA SER A 444 20.66 -37.57 -53.60
C SER A 444 21.80 -36.80 -52.93
N ASN A 445 22.83 -37.53 -52.48
CA ASN A 445 24.11 -36.95 -52.02
C ASN A 445 25.15 -36.80 -53.17
N GLN A 446 24.81 -37.25 -54.38
CA GLN A 446 25.65 -37.15 -55.58
C GLN A 446 24.85 -36.62 -56.77
N CYS A 447 25.51 -35.81 -57.59
CA CYS A 447 24.95 -35.33 -58.85
C CYS A 447 24.83 -36.47 -59.88
N PRO A 448 23.84 -36.43 -60.78
CA PRO A 448 23.75 -37.40 -61.88
C PRO A 448 24.90 -37.24 -62.88
N ASN A 449 25.10 -38.26 -63.72
CA ASN A 449 26.06 -38.19 -64.83
C ASN A 449 25.86 -36.91 -65.67
N SER A 450 26.95 -36.38 -66.22
CA SER A 450 27.07 -35.07 -66.88
C SER A 450 26.98 -33.84 -65.94
N TYR A 451 26.95 -34.03 -64.63
CA TYR A 451 26.99 -32.95 -63.62
C TYR A 451 28.04 -33.22 -62.53
N PHE A 452 28.52 -32.16 -61.88
CA PHE A 452 29.39 -32.20 -60.70
C PHE A 452 28.87 -31.24 -59.63
N SER A 453 29.18 -31.51 -58.36
CA SER A 453 28.78 -30.64 -57.25
C SER A 453 29.79 -29.50 -57.06
N ASP A 454 29.31 -28.26 -56.95
CA ASP A 454 30.16 -27.11 -56.62
C ASP A 454 30.36 -26.91 -55.11
N SER A 455 31.06 -25.84 -54.71
CA SER A 455 31.33 -25.54 -53.30
C SER A 455 30.07 -25.29 -52.46
N ASN A 456 28.94 -24.99 -53.10
CA ASN A 456 27.65 -24.70 -52.47
C ASN A 456 26.71 -25.91 -52.55
N LYS A 457 27.23 -27.10 -52.91
CA LYS A 457 26.49 -28.35 -53.11
C LYS A 457 25.45 -28.30 -54.24
N VAL A 458 25.58 -27.37 -55.18
CA VAL A 458 24.69 -27.28 -56.36
C VAL A 458 25.30 -28.06 -57.53
N CYS A 459 24.48 -28.83 -58.25
CA CYS A 459 24.92 -29.64 -59.38
C CYS A 459 25.05 -28.80 -60.66
N GLN A 460 26.30 -28.52 -61.04
CA GLN A 460 26.69 -27.78 -62.24
C GLN A 460 27.00 -28.73 -63.41
N SER A 461 26.74 -28.31 -64.64
CA SER A 461 26.99 -29.16 -65.81
C SER A 461 28.48 -29.32 -66.14
N CYS A 462 28.85 -30.54 -66.55
CA CYS A 462 30.20 -30.84 -67.04
C CYS A 462 30.53 -30.11 -68.35
N GLY A 463 31.81 -30.16 -68.73
CA GLY A 463 32.27 -29.71 -70.05
C GLY A 463 31.63 -30.49 -71.21
N HIS A 464 31.73 -29.95 -72.42
CA HIS A 464 31.10 -30.54 -73.61
C HIS A 464 31.57 -32.00 -73.86
N ASN A 465 30.62 -32.89 -74.14
CA ASN A 465 30.80 -34.33 -74.36
C ASN A 465 31.38 -35.13 -73.17
N CYS A 466 31.25 -34.63 -71.94
CA CYS A 466 31.73 -35.27 -70.71
C CYS A 466 30.61 -35.96 -69.91
N ASN A 467 30.83 -37.23 -69.53
CA ASN A 467 29.89 -38.09 -68.79
C ASN A 467 30.11 -38.05 -67.26
N LYS A 468 31.37 -37.95 -66.80
CA LYS A 468 31.71 -37.73 -65.39
C LYS A 468 32.82 -36.70 -65.28
N CYS A 469 32.69 -35.75 -64.37
CA CYS A 469 33.70 -34.72 -64.15
C CYS A 469 33.83 -34.35 -62.66
N SER A 470 35.03 -33.93 -62.28
CA SER A 470 35.33 -33.34 -60.97
C SER A 470 35.12 -31.81 -60.99
N SER A 471 35.13 -31.20 -62.18
CA SER A 471 34.83 -29.79 -62.40
C SER A 471 34.51 -29.55 -63.88
N ARG A 472 33.94 -28.38 -64.23
CA ARG A 472 33.61 -28.01 -65.62
C ARG A 472 34.78 -28.10 -66.60
N SER A 473 36.02 -27.97 -66.12
CA SER A 473 37.27 -28.04 -66.91
C SER A 473 38.09 -29.31 -66.66
N LYS A 474 37.56 -30.30 -65.93
CA LYS A 474 38.23 -31.59 -65.68
C LYS A 474 37.25 -32.74 -65.89
N CYS A 475 37.16 -33.21 -67.13
CA CYS A 475 36.46 -34.43 -67.44
C CYS A 475 37.27 -35.66 -67.03
N ASP A 476 36.61 -36.60 -66.32
CA ASP A 476 37.19 -37.87 -65.89
C ASP A 476 36.70 -39.04 -66.77
N GLU A 477 35.53 -38.91 -67.41
CA GLU A 477 34.96 -39.92 -68.32
C GLU A 477 34.15 -39.24 -69.45
N CYS A 478 34.43 -39.54 -70.73
CA CYS A 478 33.73 -38.96 -71.87
C CYS A 478 32.44 -39.72 -72.23
N ILE A 479 31.48 -39.06 -72.92
CA ILE A 479 30.18 -39.66 -73.30
C ILE A 479 30.32 -40.74 -74.38
N SER A 480 31.30 -40.62 -75.29
CA SER A 480 31.57 -41.62 -76.33
C SER A 480 32.89 -42.34 -76.07
N ILE A 481 32.93 -43.64 -76.39
CA ILE A 481 34.14 -44.48 -76.31
C ILE A 481 35.23 -44.04 -77.30
N ASP A 482 34.86 -43.33 -78.38
CA ASP A 482 35.76 -42.81 -79.41
C ASP A 482 36.40 -41.46 -79.03
N MET A 483 36.26 -41.06 -77.77
CA MET A 483 36.78 -39.81 -77.21
C MET A 483 37.66 -40.05 -75.99
N PHE A 484 38.64 -39.17 -75.79
CA PHE A 484 39.48 -39.14 -74.60
C PHE A 484 39.55 -37.72 -74.04
N ALA A 485 39.75 -37.60 -72.72
CA ALA A 485 40.01 -36.31 -72.08
C ALA A 485 41.44 -35.84 -72.42
N ASP A 486 41.56 -34.66 -73.02
CA ASP A 486 42.86 -34.06 -73.35
C ASP A 486 43.59 -33.54 -72.10
N SER A 487 44.83 -33.06 -72.27
CA SER A 487 45.63 -32.50 -71.17
C SER A 487 45.05 -31.23 -70.54
N LYS A 488 43.95 -30.69 -71.08
CA LYS A 488 43.19 -29.55 -70.56
C LYS A 488 41.81 -29.98 -70.04
N GLY A 489 41.54 -31.28 -69.91
CA GLY A 489 40.31 -31.87 -69.37
C GLY A 489 39.11 -31.86 -70.30
N ASN A 490 39.29 -31.66 -71.61
CA ASN A 490 38.21 -31.62 -72.61
C ASN A 490 38.12 -32.92 -73.39
N CYS A 491 36.91 -33.42 -73.66
CA CYS A 491 36.73 -34.61 -74.48
C CYS A 491 36.98 -34.32 -75.96
N THR A 492 37.96 -35.02 -76.55
CA THR A 492 38.33 -34.90 -77.96
C THR A 492 38.37 -36.27 -78.63
N TYR A 493 38.07 -36.33 -79.93
CA TYR A 493 38.11 -37.58 -80.70
C TYR A 493 39.55 -38.05 -80.94
N TYR A 494 39.76 -39.37 -80.98
CA TYR A 494 41.02 -39.93 -81.46
C TYR A 494 41.29 -39.48 -82.90
N ARG A 495 42.38 -38.71 -83.11
CA ARG A 495 42.85 -38.39 -84.46
C ARG A 495 43.44 -39.64 -85.10
N THR A 496 42.74 -40.23 -86.07
CA THR A 496 43.37 -41.10 -87.05
C THR A 496 44.28 -40.26 -87.96
N PRO A 497 45.51 -40.70 -88.28
CA PRO A 497 46.32 -40.07 -89.31
C PRO A 497 45.62 -40.16 -90.67
N SER A 498 45.58 -39.06 -91.43
CA SER A 498 44.98 -39.04 -92.76
C SER A 498 45.80 -39.87 -93.76
N TYR A 499 45.09 -40.45 -94.72
CA TYR A 499 45.58 -41.46 -95.67
C TYR A 499 46.58 -40.92 -96.75
N ASP A 500 47.02 -39.67 -96.62
CA ASP A 500 47.65 -38.87 -97.69
C ASP A 500 49.20 -38.94 -97.76
N SER A 501 49.84 -39.88 -97.06
CA SER A 501 51.32 -39.94 -96.94
C SER A 501 52.00 -41.08 -97.70
N LEU A 502 51.28 -41.83 -98.55
CA LEU A 502 51.78 -43.08 -99.16
C LEU A 502 51.78 -43.16 -100.70
N LEU A 503 51.55 -42.05 -101.42
CA LEU A 503 51.79 -41.99 -102.87
C LEU A 503 52.59 -40.74 -103.27
N ASN A 504 53.91 -40.88 -103.41
CA ASN A 504 54.71 -40.15 -104.41
C ASN A 504 56.14 -40.68 -104.52
N LEU A 505 56.38 -41.64 -105.43
CA LEU A 505 57.23 -41.48 -106.63
C LEU A 505 57.62 -42.85 -107.23
N GLN A 506 57.44 -42.98 -108.54
CA GLN A 506 57.83 -44.14 -109.36
C GLN A 506 59.24 -43.94 -110.00
N PRO A 507 59.82 -44.96 -110.67
CA PRO A 507 61.28 -45.16 -110.68
C PRO A 507 62.02 -44.60 -111.90
N LEU A 508 63.35 -44.56 -111.81
CA LEU A 508 64.23 -44.57 -112.99
C LEU A 508 65.42 -45.54 -112.82
N SER A 509 65.93 -46.02 -113.96
CA SER A 509 66.78 -47.21 -114.08
C SER A 509 68.28 -46.94 -114.12
N ARG A 510 69.05 -47.85 -113.49
CA ARG A 510 70.37 -48.41 -113.88
C ARG A 510 71.31 -47.54 -114.74
N GLU A 511 72.56 -47.37 -114.30
CA GLU A 511 73.69 -48.07 -114.98
C GLU A 511 75.04 -48.12 -114.22
N ILE A 512 75.95 -48.96 -114.75
CA ILE A 512 77.41 -49.09 -114.49
C ILE A 512 77.89 -49.89 -113.25
N ARG A 513 78.38 -51.11 -113.54
CA ARG A 513 79.30 -51.94 -112.74
C ARG A 513 80.74 -51.40 -112.77
N ARG A 514 81.51 -51.60 -111.67
CA ARG A 514 83.01 -51.73 -111.48
C ARG A 514 83.42 -50.93 -110.21
N ARG A 515 84.34 -51.29 -109.31
CA ARG A 515 85.48 -52.26 -109.08
C ARG A 515 85.67 -52.35 -107.53
N LYS A 516 86.41 -53.24 -106.83
CA LYS A 516 87.14 -54.52 -107.06
C LYS A 516 87.53 -55.08 -105.65
N LYS A 517 87.33 -56.38 -105.35
CA LYS A 517 87.99 -57.16 -104.25
C LYS A 517 87.69 -56.69 -102.79
N SER A 518 87.86 -57.51 -101.75
CA SER A 518 88.34 -58.90 -101.67
C SER A 518 87.24 -59.94 -101.84
#